data_AF-W4HFP4-F1
#
_entry.id   AF-W4HFP4-F1
#
_cell.length_a   1.000
_cell.length_b   1.000
_cell.length_c   1.000
_cell.angle_alpha   90.00
_cell.angle_beta   90.00
_cell.angle_gamma   90.00
#
_symmetry.space_group_name_H-M   'P 1'
#
loop_
_entity.id
_entity.type
_entity.pdbx_description
1 polymer ?
#
loop_
_entity_poly.entity_id
_entity_poly.type
_entity_poly.pdbx_seq_one_letter_code
_entity_poly.pdbx_strand_id
1 'polypeptide(L)'
;MALGTPTLAWFCGATWPVFTPPLTELAGLEKLVRQMAFEDPICLRLMTMPGVGAVVALTFRSAVDDPSRFRSSKNVGPWVGLTPSRSQSGERDVSGGITKAGDVNLRRALCQAATVMLNRGRGNALRTWASHVAKRRGRKRAMVALARRIAVVLHRMWVDGSTFRMEVAPTN
;
A
#
# COMPACT_ATOMS: atom_id res chain seq x y z
N MET A 1 -45.96 6.12 2.79
CA MET A 1 -44.86 6.75 3.54
C MET A 1 -43.57 6.61 2.71
N ALA A 2 -43.37 7.52 1.75
CA ALA A 2 -42.14 7.64 0.95
C ALA A 2 -42.13 9.04 0.30
N LEU A 3 -41.89 10.08 1.10
CA LEU A 3 -41.62 11.42 0.58
C LEU A 3 -40.13 11.51 0.28
N GLY A 4 -39.71 10.89 -0.82
CA GLY A 4 -38.41 11.16 -1.42
C GLY A 4 -38.44 12.56 -2.02
N THR A 5 -37.55 13.44 -1.56
CA THR A 5 -37.56 14.86 -1.96
C THR A 5 -37.27 15.01 -3.45
N PRO A 6 -38.19 15.58 -4.26
CA PRO A 6 -38.02 15.73 -5.71
C PRO A 6 -36.83 16.62 -6.10
N THR A 7 -36.35 17.43 -5.16
CA THR A 7 -35.20 18.33 -5.33
C THR A 7 -33.87 17.58 -5.44
N LEU A 8 -33.68 16.46 -4.71
CA LEU A 8 -32.44 15.67 -4.81
C LEU A 8 -32.36 14.90 -6.13
N ALA A 9 -33.48 14.38 -6.63
CA ALA A 9 -33.54 13.67 -7.91
C ALA A 9 -33.24 14.61 -9.09
N TRP A 10 -33.76 15.84 -9.05
CA TRP A 10 -33.46 16.87 -10.04
C TRP A 10 -31.99 17.31 -9.99
N PHE A 11 -31.42 17.48 -8.79
CA PHE A 11 -30.01 17.84 -8.63
C PHE A 11 -29.07 16.73 -9.13
N CYS A 12 -29.36 15.47 -8.80
CA CYS A 12 -28.63 14.33 -9.36
C CYS A 12 -28.75 14.28 -10.88
N GLY A 13 -29.96 14.43 -11.46
CA GLY A 13 -30.16 14.41 -12.91
C GLY A 13 -29.45 15.55 -13.66
N ALA A 14 -29.42 16.76 -13.09
CA ALA A 14 -28.79 17.93 -13.70
C ALA A 14 -27.25 17.92 -13.59
N THR A 15 -26.70 17.34 -12.51
CA THR A 15 -25.25 17.27 -12.29
C THR A 15 -24.61 15.99 -12.86
N TRP A 16 -25.38 14.93 -13.09
CA TRP A 16 -24.92 13.66 -13.67
C TRP A 16 -24.18 13.81 -15.01
N PRO A 17 -24.68 14.54 -16.03
CA PRO A 17 -23.98 14.67 -17.31
C PRO A 17 -22.67 15.46 -17.24
N VAL A 18 -22.44 16.22 -16.16
CA VAL A 18 -21.16 16.92 -15.91
C VAL A 18 -20.15 15.97 -15.25
N PHE A 19 -20.61 15.00 -14.46
CA PHE A 19 -19.76 14.01 -13.79
C PHE A 19 -19.43 12.78 -14.65
N THR A 20 -20.21 12.47 -15.69
CA THR A 20 -19.94 11.33 -16.59
C THR A 20 -18.62 11.43 -17.40
N PRO A 21 -18.26 12.57 -18.05
CA PRO A 21 -17.01 12.64 -18.82
C PRO A 21 -15.73 12.37 -18.01
N PRO A 22 -15.52 12.95 -16.80
CA PRO A 22 -14.32 12.67 -16.02
C PRO A 22 -14.25 11.24 -15.49
N LEU A 23 -15.39 10.57 -15.30
CA LEU A 23 -15.42 9.17 -14.87
C LEU A 23 -14.99 8.21 -16.00
N THR A 24 -15.34 8.52 -17.25
CA THR A 24 -14.89 7.74 -18.42
C THR A 24 -13.40 7.92 -18.69
N GLU A 25 -12.85 9.12 -18.52
CA GLU A 25 -11.41 9.37 -18.66
C GLU A 25 -10.61 8.65 -17.59
N LEU A 26 -11.09 8.65 -16.34
CA LEU A 26 -10.47 7.92 -15.25
C LEU A 26 -10.43 6.42 -15.54
N ALA A 27 -11.53 5.85 -16.03
CA ALA A 27 -11.58 4.44 -16.42
C ALA A 27 -10.59 4.09 -17.55
N GLY A 28 -10.42 5.01 -18.52
CA GLY A 28 -9.42 4.89 -19.58
C GLY A 28 -7.99 4.87 -19.02
N LEU A 29 -7.66 5.82 -18.13
CA LEU A 29 -6.35 5.89 -17.46
C LEU A 29 -6.08 4.66 -16.59
N GLU A 30 -7.06 4.17 -15.84
CA GLU A 30 -6.93 2.94 -15.07
C GLU A 30 -6.62 1.73 -15.96
N LYS A 31 -7.24 1.65 -17.15
CA LYS A 31 -6.98 0.59 -18.12
C LYS A 31 -5.53 0.66 -18.62
N LEU A 32 -5.03 1.84 -18.95
CA LEU A 32 -3.64 2.05 -19.37
C LEU A 32 -2.65 1.66 -18.27
N VAL A 33 -2.89 2.09 -17.03
CA VAL A 33 -2.03 1.73 -15.88
C VAL A 33 -2.00 0.22 -15.66
N ARG A 34 -3.15 -0.45 -15.79
CA ARG A 34 -3.19 -1.91 -15.72
C ARG A 34 -2.40 -2.55 -16.85
N GLN A 35 -2.57 -2.10 -18.09
CA GLN A 35 -1.83 -2.63 -19.24
C GLN A 35 -0.32 -2.52 -19.03
N MET A 36 0.19 -1.34 -18.65
CA MET A 36 1.60 -1.14 -18.33
C MET A 36 2.09 -2.08 -17.22
N ALA A 37 1.26 -2.29 -16.18
CA ALA A 37 1.62 -3.22 -15.09
C ALA A 37 1.58 -4.70 -15.52
N PHE A 38 0.77 -5.07 -16.52
CA PHE A 38 0.71 -6.42 -17.05
C PHE A 38 1.86 -6.73 -18.03
N GLU A 39 2.40 -5.70 -18.70
CA GLU A 39 3.55 -5.84 -19.61
C GLU A 39 4.88 -6.02 -18.85
N ASP A 40 5.00 -5.46 -17.63
CA ASP A 40 6.20 -5.64 -16.81
C ASP A 40 6.14 -6.94 -15.97
N PRO A 41 7.02 -7.93 -16.21
CA PRO A 41 7.05 -9.19 -15.45
C PRO A 41 7.37 -8.98 -13.97
N ILE A 42 8.06 -7.89 -13.60
CA ILE A 42 8.32 -7.55 -12.21
C ILE A 42 7.03 -7.10 -11.55
N CYS A 43 6.24 -6.24 -12.20
CA CYS A 43 4.95 -5.80 -11.67
C CYS A 43 4.00 -6.99 -11.45
N LEU A 44 3.94 -7.93 -12.40
CA LEU A 44 3.18 -9.19 -12.24
C LEU A 44 3.62 -9.98 -10.99
N ARG A 45 4.94 -10.12 -10.79
CA ARG A 45 5.49 -10.82 -9.62
C ARG A 45 5.11 -10.10 -8.33
N LEU A 46 5.23 -8.77 -8.28
CA LEU A 46 4.85 -7.98 -7.10
C LEU A 46 3.34 -8.11 -6.78
N MET A 47 2.48 -8.20 -7.80
CA MET A 47 1.04 -8.39 -7.66
C MET A 47 0.63 -9.76 -7.10
N THR A 48 1.54 -10.74 -7.04
CA THR A 48 1.29 -12.01 -6.32
C THR A 48 1.11 -11.81 -4.81
N MET A 49 1.61 -10.69 -4.28
CA MET A 49 1.47 -10.36 -2.88
C MET A 49 0.05 -9.83 -2.56
N PRO A 50 -0.64 -10.38 -1.55
CA PRO A 50 -1.99 -9.95 -1.21
C PRO A 50 -2.00 -8.49 -0.74
N GLY A 51 -2.89 -7.69 -1.34
CA GLY A 51 -3.00 -6.25 -1.07
C GLY A 51 -2.20 -5.39 -2.06
N VAL A 52 -1.37 -5.97 -2.91
CA VAL A 52 -0.62 -5.25 -3.95
C VAL A 52 -1.34 -5.43 -5.29
N GLY A 53 -1.84 -4.32 -5.84
CA GLY A 53 -2.45 -4.28 -7.18
C GLY A 53 -1.56 -3.53 -8.18
N ALA A 54 -2.02 -3.42 -9.43
CA ALA A 54 -1.30 -2.79 -10.54
C ALA A 54 -0.73 -1.41 -10.19
N VAL A 55 -1.54 -0.53 -9.59
CA VAL A 55 -1.12 0.83 -9.20
C VAL A 55 0.01 0.77 -8.17
N VAL A 56 -0.10 -0.08 -7.15
CA VAL A 56 0.90 -0.19 -6.08
C VAL A 56 2.20 -0.79 -6.62
N ALA A 57 2.09 -1.85 -7.43
CA ALA A 57 3.24 -2.50 -8.07
C ALA A 57 3.99 -1.54 -8.98
N LEU A 58 3.27 -0.84 -9.86
CA LEU A 58 3.87 0.13 -10.79
C LEU A 58 4.48 1.33 -10.05
N THR A 59 3.81 1.86 -9.02
CA THR A 59 4.35 2.95 -8.18
C THR A 59 5.62 2.50 -7.44
N PHE A 60 5.66 1.26 -6.97
CA PHE A 60 6.84 0.72 -6.30
C PHE A 60 8.00 0.53 -7.29
N ARG A 61 7.71 -0.03 -8.47
CA ARG A 61 8.66 -0.24 -9.56
C ARG A 61 9.26 1.07 -10.04
N SER A 62 8.41 2.08 -10.30
CA SER A 62 8.85 3.40 -10.78
C SER A 62 9.64 4.19 -9.74
N ALA A 63 9.27 4.09 -8.45
CA ALA A 63 9.96 4.81 -7.40
C ALA A 63 11.34 4.22 -7.08
N VAL A 64 11.45 2.88 -7.07
CA VAL A 64 12.72 2.20 -6.76
C VAL A 64 13.68 2.23 -7.96
N ASP A 65 13.15 2.05 -9.17
CA ASP A 65 13.86 1.98 -10.45
C ASP A 65 14.88 0.82 -10.54
N ASP A 66 15.95 0.90 -9.74
CA ASP A 66 16.98 -0.13 -9.57
C ASP A 66 16.94 -0.76 -8.16
N PRO A 67 16.72 -2.09 -8.04
CA PRO A 67 16.69 -2.77 -6.74
C PRO A 67 18.08 -2.89 -6.11
N SER A 68 19.17 -2.77 -6.88
CA SER A 68 20.54 -2.88 -6.38
C SER A 68 20.97 -1.66 -5.53
N ARG A 69 20.25 -0.54 -5.65
CA ARG A 69 20.37 0.68 -4.84
C ARG A 69 20.42 0.39 -3.34
N PHE A 70 19.71 -0.64 -2.87
CA PHE A 70 19.63 -0.95 -1.46
C PHE A 70 20.56 -2.11 -1.10
N ARG A 71 21.62 -1.80 -0.33
CA ARG A 71 22.50 -2.82 0.28
C ARG A 71 21.74 -3.88 1.09
N SER A 72 20.59 -3.50 1.65
CA SER A 72 19.69 -4.41 2.35
C SER A 72 18.25 -4.03 2.11
N SER A 73 17.37 -5.01 1.86
CA SER A 73 15.92 -4.79 1.71
C SER A 73 15.28 -4.10 2.93
N LYS A 74 15.90 -4.20 4.11
CA LYS A 74 15.44 -3.49 5.32
C LYS A 74 15.55 -1.96 5.20
N ASN A 75 16.41 -1.45 4.31
CA ASN A 75 16.65 -0.03 4.11
C ASN A 75 15.56 0.66 3.27
N VAL A 76 14.72 -0.12 2.58
CA VAL A 76 13.58 0.42 1.83
C VAL A 76 12.58 1.11 2.76
N GLY A 77 12.33 0.54 3.94
CA GLY A 77 11.39 1.11 4.92
C GLY A 77 11.74 2.55 5.35
N PRO A 78 12.98 2.82 5.80
CA PRO A 78 13.48 4.16 6.05
C PRO A 78 13.45 5.07 4.82
N TRP A 79 13.82 4.57 3.64
CA TRP A 79 13.86 5.36 2.40
C TRP A 79 12.47 5.86 1.98
N VAL A 80 11.41 5.06 2.14
CA VAL A 80 10.01 5.49 1.92
C VAL A 80 9.51 6.45 3.02
N GLY A 81 10.22 6.55 4.15
CA GLY A 81 9.81 7.32 5.31
C GLY A 81 8.71 6.65 6.15
N LEU A 82 8.67 5.31 6.15
CA LEU A 82 7.76 4.48 6.96
C LEU A 82 8.34 4.08 8.33
N THR A 83 9.47 4.69 8.72
CA THR A 83 10.15 4.42 9.99
C THR A 83 9.85 5.57 10.97
N PRO A 84 9.63 5.29 12.26
CA PRO A 84 9.50 6.34 13.26
C PRO A 84 10.75 7.21 13.29
N SER A 85 10.55 8.52 13.38
CA SER A 85 11.62 9.47 13.67
C SER A 85 12.16 9.20 15.07
N ARG A 86 13.48 9.13 15.20
CA ARG A 86 14.19 8.96 16.46
C ARG A 86 14.89 10.28 16.78
N SER A 87 14.60 10.85 17.94
CA SER A 87 15.37 11.95 18.50
C SER A 87 16.05 11.41 19.76
N GLN A 88 17.37 11.26 19.70
CA GLN A 88 18.19 10.82 20.81
C GLN A 88 19.09 11.98 21.23
N SER A 89 18.72 12.66 22.32
CA SER A 89 19.70 13.42 23.10
C SER A 89 20.26 12.47 24.16
N GLY A 90 21.52 12.60 24.57
CA GLY A 90 22.28 11.57 25.30
C GLY A 90 21.58 10.88 26.49
N GLU A 91 20.56 11.51 27.10
CA GLU A 91 19.81 10.99 28.24
C GLU A 91 18.35 10.59 27.93
N ARG A 92 17.83 10.88 26.72
CA ARG A 92 16.44 10.60 26.30
C ARG A 92 16.36 10.10 24.86
N ASP A 93 15.87 8.88 24.68
CA ASP A 93 15.45 8.33 23.37
C ASP A 93 13.94 8.50 23.22
N VAL A 94 13.54 9.47 22.37
CA VAL A 94 12.13 9.72 22.06
C VAL A 94 11.82 9.22 20.65
N SER A 95 10.92 8.23 20.58
CA SER A 95 10.36 7.74 19.32
C SER A 95 9.13 8.56 18.91
N GLY A 96 9.27 9.37 17.87
CA GLY A 96 8.22 10.24 17.32
C GLY A 96 7.38 9.61 16.21
N GLY A 97 6.67 10.47 15.46
CA GLY A 97 5.91 10.07 14.26
C GLY A 97 6.81 9.57 13.12
N ILE A 98 6.23 9.08 12.04
CA ILE A 98 7.01 8.69 10.85
C ILE A 98 7.80 9.88 10.29
N THR A 99 9.00 9.63 9.78
CA THR A 99 9.89 10.70 9.27
C THR A 99 9.32 11.44 8.07
N LYS A 100 8.49 10.78 7.25
CA LYS A 100 7.90 11.31 6.01
C LYS A 100 8.91 11.76 4.94
N ALA A 101 10.20 11.46 5.10
CA ALA A 101 11.28 11.92 4.23
C ALA A 101 11.28 11.31 2.81
N GLY A 102 10.53 10.22 2.58
CA GLY A 102 10.40 9.59 1.26
C GLY A 102 9.16 10.00 0.48
N ASP A 103 9.03 9.45 -0.72
CA ASP A 103 7.93 9.69 -1.65
C ASP A 103 6.55 9.50 -0.99
N VAL A 104 5.72 10.53 -1.10
CA VAL A 104 4.36 10.59 -0.53
C VAL A 104 3.41 9.61 -1.24
N ASN A 105 3.51 9.50 -2.56
CA ASN A 105 2.69 8.60 -3.38
C ASN A 105 3.03 7.15 -3.10
N LEU A 106 4.32 6.80 -3.04
CA LEU A 106 4.76 5.46 -2.67
C LEU A 106 4.31 5.09 -1.25
N ARG A 107 4.48 6.01 -0.30
CA ARG A 107 4.01 5.80 1.07
C ARG A 107 2.50 5.61 1.14
N ARG A 108 1.73 6.37 0.37
CA ARG A 108 0.26 6.26 0.29
C ARG A 108 -0.14 4.91 -0.33
N ALA A 109 0.49 4.52 -1.43
CA ALA A 109 0.24 3.26 -2.11
C ALA A 109 0.50 2.06 -1.18
N LEU A 110 1.61 2.06 -0.45
CA LEU A 110 1.93 1.01 0.52
C LEU A 110 0.97 0.99 1.72
N CYS A 111 0.52 2.15 2.20
CA CYS A 111 -0.51 2.23 3.24
C CYS A 111 -1.86 1.70 2.75
N GLN A 112 -2.24 1.99 1.50
CA GLN A 112 -3.44 1.44 0.87
C GLN A 112 -3.35 -0.08 0.76
N ALA A 113 -2.21 -0.60 0.30
CA ALA A 113 -1.97 -2.04 0.23
C ALA A 113 -2.08 -2.72 1.60
N ALA A 114 -1.47 -2.13 2.64
CA ALA A 114 -1.59 -2.61 4.02
C ALA A 114 -3.04 -2.59 4.52
N THR A 115 -3.81 -1.56 4.16
CA THR A 115 -5.23 -1.45 4.53
C THR A 115 -6.06 -2.53 3.87
N VAL A 116 -5.87 -2.76 2.57
CA VAL A 116 -6.53 -3.85 1.83
C VAL A 116 -6.17 -5.20 2.45
N MET A 117 -4.89 -5.42 2.76
CA MET A 117 -4.43 -6.66 3.38
C MET A 117 -5.04 -6.91 4.77
N LEU A 118 -5.21 -5.85 5.58
CA LEU A 118 -5.84 -5.96 6.91
C LEU A 118 -7.35 -6.20 6.86
N ASN A 119 -8.05 -5.69 5.85
CA ASN A 119 -9.51 -5.76 5.73
C ASN A 119 -10.01 -6.92 4.85
N ARG A 120 -9.31 -7.19 3.75
CA ARG A 120 -9.73 -8.11 2.69
C ARG A 120 -8.70 -9.21 2.39
N GLY A 121 -7.51 -9.16 2.99
CA GLY A 121 -6.46 -10.14 2.74
C GLY A 121 -6.82 -11.53 3.31
N ARG A 122 -6.51 -12.59 2.56
CA ARG A 122 -6.57 -13.98 3.05
C ARG A 122 -5.68 -14.15 4.29
N GLY A 123 -5.98 -15.14 5.14
CA GLY A 123 -5.20 -15.44 6.33
C GLY A 123 -3.75 -15.75 5.95
N ASN A 124 -2.80 -14.97 6.46
CA ASN A 124 -1.37 -15.17 6.25
C ASN A 124 -0.59 -14.72 7.49
N ALA A 125 0.64 -15.20 7.65
CA ALA A 125 1.47 -14.88 8.82
C ALA A 125 1.67 -13.37 9.01
N LEU A 126 1.79 -12.59 7.92
CA LEU A 126 1.93 -11.14 7.99
C LEU A 126 0.68 -10.44 8.54
N ARG A 127 -0.52 -10.88 8.16
CA ARG A 127 -1.81 -10.35 8.63
C ARG A 127 -2.01 -10.72 10.09
N THR A 128 -1.70 -11.96 10.48
CA THR A 128 -1.77 -12.40 11.88
C THR A 128 -0.82 -11.58 12.74
N TRP A 129 0.44 -11.41 12.31
CA TRP A 129 1.40 -10.53 12.98
C TRP A 129 0.89 -9.08 13.08
N ALA A 130 0.38 -8.52 11.98
CA ALA A 130 -0.12 -7.14 11.98
C ALA A 130 -1.34 -6.99 12.89
N SER A 131 -2.17 -8.03 13.03
CA SER A 131 -3.29 -8.07 13.96
C SER A 131 -2.82 -8.06 15.41
N HIS A 132 -1.76 -8.79 15.75
CA HIS A 132 -1.13 -8.72 17.07
C HIS A 132 -0.54 -7.34 17.37
N VAL A 133 0.08 -6.69 16.37
CA VAL A 133 0.55 -5.30 16.51
C VAL A 133 -0.63 -4.35 16.72
N ALA A 134 -1.74 -4.56 16.01
CA ALA A 134 -2.93 -3.73 16.16
C ALA A 134 -3.52 -3.82 17.57
N LYS A 135 -3.54 -5.02 18.17
CA LYS A 135 -3.97 -5.23 19.57
C LYS A 135 -3.08 -4.48 20.57
N ARG A 136 -1.76 -4.45 20.38
CA ARG A 136 -0.81 -3.85 21.34
C ARG A 136 -0.58 -2.35 21.18
N ARG A 137 -0.61 -1.83 19.94
CA ARG A 137 -0.17 -0.46 19.61
C ARG A 137 -1.24 0.34 18.85
N GLY A 138 -2.39 -0.24 18.56
CA GLY A 138 -3.48 0.38 17.81
C GLY A 138 -3.37 0.18 16.29
N ARG A 139 -4.53 0.26 15.63
CA ARG A 139 -4.68 -0.10 14.20
C ARG A 139 -3.88 0.79 13.24
N LYS A 140 -3.80 2.10 13.49
CA LYS A 140 -3.02 3.03 12.66
C LYS A 140 -1.53 2.70 12.67
N ARG A 141 -0.97 2.38 13.84
CA ARG A 141 0.45 1.97 13.97
C ARG A 141 0.71 0.61 13.33
N ALA A 142 -0.23 -0.33 13.45
CA ALA A 142 -0.14 -1.62 12.78
C ALA A 142 -0.18 -1.51 11.25
N MET A 143 -1.03 -0.63 10.70
CA MET A 143 -1.07 -0.35 9.26
C MET A 143 0.28 0.16 8.74
N VAL A 144 0.90 1.13 9.41
CA VAL A 144 2.21 1.67 9.03
C VAL A 144 3.31 0.60 9.15
N ALA A 145 3.29 -0.18 10.25
CA ALA A 145 4.24 -1.27 10.44
C ALA A 145 4.09 -2.37 9.39
N LEU A 146 2.86 -2.67 8.98
CA LEU A 146 2.58 -3.60 7.89
C LEU A 146 3.06 -3.03 6.57
N ALA A 147 2.73 -1.78 6.22
CA ALA A 147 3.21 -1.12 5.01
C ALA A 147 4.75 -1.18 4.88
N ARG A 148 5.47 -0.98 6.00
CA ARG A 148 6.93 -1.15 6.04
C ARG A 148 7.36 -2.58 5.70
N ARG A 149 6.70 -3.59 6.27
CA ARG A 149 7.00 -4.99 5.94
C ARG A 149 6.68 -5.33 4.48
N ILE A 150 5.55 -4.83 3.96
CA ILE A 150 5.19 -4.98 2.54
C ILE A 150 6.33 -4.47 1.66
N ALA A 151 6.83 -3.25 1.90
CA ALA A 151 7.93 -2.67 1.12
C ALA A 151 9.20 -3.55 1.14
N VAL A 152 9.55 -4.11 2.30
CA VAL A 152 10.71 -5.00 2.43
C VAL A 152 10.49 -6.30 1.63
N VAL A 153 9.30 -6.89 1.71
CA VAL A 153 8.96 -8.13 0.99
C VAL A 153 8.98 -7.90 -0.51
N LEU A 154 8.39 -6.80 -1.00
CA LEU A 154 8.39 -6.45 -2.43
C LEU A 154 9.81 -6.29 -2.97
N HIS A 155 10.68 -5.60 -2.22
CA HIS A 155 12.08 -5.47 -2.60
C HIS A 155 12.80 -6.83 -2.65
N ARG A 156 12.57 -7.71 -1.66
CA ARG A 156 13.16 -9.06 -1.68
C ARG A 156 12.66 -9.89 -2.85
N MET A 157 11.37 -9.88 -3.13
CA MET A 157 10.79 -10.58 -4.28
C MET A 157 11.39 -10.11 -5.61
N TRP A 158 11.69 -8.82 -5.70
CA TRP A 158 12.32 -8.25 -6.89
C TRP A 158 13.79 -8.67 -7.00
N VAL A 159 14.60 -8.52 -5.95
CA VAL A 159 16.01 -8.95 -5.94
C VAL A 159 16.16 -10.46 -6.17
N ASP A 160 15.38 -11.26 -5.45
CA ASP A 160 15.48 -12.74 -5.47
C ASP A 160 14.79 -13.34 -6.71
N GLY A 161 14.04 -12.55 -7.48
CA GLY A 161 13.23 -13.04 -8.60
C GLY A 161 12.10 -13.99 -8.20
N SER A 162 11.74 -14.04 -6.92
CA SER A 162 10.80 -15.02 -6.35
C SER A 162 9.37 -14.47 -6.22
N THR A 163 8.38 -15.36 -6.31
CA THR A 163 6.97 -15.03 -6.08
C THR A 163 6.64 -15.04 -4.59
N PHE A 164 5.56 -14.34 -4.20
CA PHE A 164 5.14 -14.30 -2.81
C PHE A 164 4.68 -15.68 -2.33
N ARG A 165 5.39 -16.27 -1.39
CA ARG A 165 4.99 -17.51 -0.72
C ARG A 165 4.18 -17.18 0.53
N MET A 166 2.94 -17.68 0.58
CA MET A 166 2.11 -17.60 1.78
C MET A 166 2.62 -18.59 2.81
N GLU A 167 3.53 -18.17 3.67
CA GLU A 167 3.78 -18.92 4.89
C GLU A 167 2.53 -18.80 5.79
N VAL A 168 1.86 -19.94 5.95
CA VAL A 168 0.78 -20.10 6.93
C VAL A 168 1.45 -20.09 8.30
N ALA A 169 1.05 -19.16 9.17
CA ALA A 169 1.54 -19.18 10.55
C ALA A 169 1.13 -20.53 11.17
N PRO A 170 2.05 -21.25 11.86
CA PRO A 170 1.68 -22.49 12.52
C PRO A 170 0.57 -22.19 13.52
N THR A 171 -0.56 -22.86 13.33
CA THR A 171 -1.67 -22.89 14.29
C THR A 171 -1.15 -23.64 15.52
N ASN A 172 -0.86 -22.93 16.60
CA ASN A 172 -0.64 -23.50 17.92
C ASN A 172 -1.49 -22.74 18.91
#